data_AF-A0A6I5NZC9-F1
#
_entry.id   AF-A0A6I5NZC9-F1
#
_cell.length_a   1.000
_cell.length_b   1.000
_cell.length_c   1.000
_cell.angle_alpha   90.00
_cell.angle_beta   90.00
_cell.angle_gamma   90.00
#
_symmetry.space_group_name_H-M   'P 1'
#
loop_
_entity.id
_entity.type
_entity.pdbx_description
1 polymer ?
#
loop_
_entity_poly.entity_id
_entity_poly.type
_entity_poly.pdbx_seq_one_letter_code
_entity_poly.pdbx_strand_id
1 'polypeptide(L)' 'MTTPAISTYSPTFHQRRLRSLTKSLVIELGYLEHCLAEGGQDAYLHAAATGIDTAIDCLNEYLATPSTMSGLAIHPAD' A
#
# COMPACT_ATOMS: atom_id res chain seq x y z
N MET A 1 15.04 -14.73 34.62
CA MET A 1 15.17 -14.31 33.21
C MET A 1 13.79 -14.37 32.58
N THR A 2 13.16 -13.23 32.34
CA THR A 2 11.81 -13.15 31.79
C THR A 2 11.92 -12.98 30.28
N THR A 3 11.52 -14.00 29.53
CA THR A 3 11.51 -13.99 28.06
C THR A 3 10.51 -12.93 27.58
N PRO A 4 10.90 -11.96 26.72
CA PRO A 4 9.94 -11.01 26.18
C PRO A 4 8.95 -11.78 25.30
N ALA A 5 7.66 -11.70 25.64
CA ALA A 5 6.61 -12.23 24.81
C ALA A 5 6.65 -11.51 23.46
N ILE A 6 7.02 -12.23 22.40
CA ILE A 6 6.93 -11.72 21.03
C ILE A 6 5.44 -11.58 20.72
N SER A 7 4.93 -10.36 20.84
CA SER A 7 3.59 -10.02 20.36
C SER A 7 3.60 -10.20 18.85
N THR A 8 2.97 -11.28 18.38
CA THR A 8 2.86 -11.58 16.96
C THR A 8 1.87 -10.61 16.36
N TYR A 9 2.37 -9.47 15.88
CA TYR A 9 1.54 -8.46 15.24
C TYR A 9 1.09 -8.98 13.87
N SER A 10 -0.08 -9.62 13.82
CA SER A 10 -0.72 -9.98 12.56
C SER A 10 -1.37 -8.73 11.96
N PRO A 11 -0.88 -8.20 10.84
CA PRO A 11 -1.45 -7.00 10.25
C PRO A 11 -2.90 -7.27 9.85
N THR A 12 -3.78 -6.31 10.11
CA THR A 12 -5.20 -6.40 9.71
C THR A 12 -5.34 -6.45 8.19
N PHE A 13 -6.51 -6.87 7.70
CA PHE A 13 -6.80 -6.84 6.26
C PHE A 13 -6.55 -5.45 5.65
N HIS A 14 -7.00 -4.39 6.34
CA HIS A 14 -6.76 -2.99 5.96
C HIS A 14 -5.27 -2.66 5.88
N GLN A 15 -4.48 -3.04 6.89
CA GLN A 15 -3.04 -2.81 6.87
C GLN A 15 -2.33 -3.57 5.75
N ARG A 16 -2.75 -4.81 5.46
CA ARG A 16 -2.20 -5.59 4.33
C ARG A 16 -2.55 -4.95 2.99
N ARG A 17 -3.79 -4.49 2.82
CA ARG A 17 -4.26 -3.83 1.59
C ARG A 17 -3.55 -2.52 1.36
N LEU A 18 -3.49 -1.65 2.37
CA LEU A 18 -2.72 -0.40 2.30
C LEU A 18 -1.27 -0.66 1.93
N ARG A 19 -0.60 -1.62 2.60
CA ARG A 19 0.77 -2.00 2.29
C ARG A 19 0.94 -2.47 0.83
N SER A 20 -0.02 -3.22 0.29
CA SER A 20 0.02 -3.68 -1.10
C SER A 20 -0.07 -2.51 -2.08
N LEU A 21 -0.97 -1.56 -1.83
CA LEU A 21 -1.14 -0.36 -2.66
C LEU A 21 0.11 0.51 -2.63
N THR A 22 0.68 0.75 -1.44
CA THR A 22 1.94 1.49 -1.30
C THR A 22 3.10 0.79 -2.02
N LYS A 23 3.19 -0.54 -1.96
CA LYS A 23 4.20 -1.31 -2.69
C LYS A 23 4.07 -1.12 -4.20
N SER A 24 2.84 -1.14 -4.73
CA SER A 24 2.59 -0.90 -6.15
C SER A 24 3.13 0.46 -6.57
N LEU A 25 2.81 1.52 -5.80
CA LEU A 25 3.29 2.87 -6.10
C LEU A 25 4.82 2.98 -6.09
N VAL A 26 5.49 2.36 -5.13
CA VAL A 26 6.96 2.36 -5.06
C VAL A 26 7.59 1.65 -6.26
N ILE A 27 6.97 0.57 -6.76
CA ILE A 27 7.45 -0.16 -7.94
C ILE A 27 7.36 0.73 -9.18
N GLU A 28 6.22 1.38 -9.41
CA GLU A 28 6.02 2.24 -10.58
C GLU A 28 6.94 3.47 -10.56
N LEU A 29 7.18 4.06 -9.38
CA LEU A 29 8.17 5.13 -9.20
C LEU A 29 9.59 4.64 -9.52
N GLY A 30 9.97 3.47 -9.02
CA GLY A 30 11.28 2.88 -9.34
C GLY A 30 11.44 2.57 -10.82
N TYR A 31 10.37 2.14 -11.49
CA TYR A 31 10.37 1.94 -12.94
C TYR A 31 10.54 3.26 -13.70
N LEU A 32 9.85 4.33 -13.30
CA LEU A 32 10.04 5.66 -13.88
C LEU A 32 11.48 6.16 -13.70
N GLU A 33 12.03 6.06 -12.48
CA GLU A 33 13.41 6.44 -12.20
C GLU A 33 14.41 5.69 -13.08
N HIS A 34 14.21 4.38 -13.25
CA HIS A 34 15.02 3.55 -14.14
C HIS A 34 14.92 4.02 -15.59
N CYS A 35 13.70 4.24 -16.11
CA CYS A 35 13.52 4.75 -17.47
C CYS A 35 14.21 6.10 -17.68
N LEU A 36 14.12 7.02 -16.72
CA LEU A 36 14.80 8.32 -16.80
C LEU A 36 16.32 8.17 -16.81
N ALA A 37 16.86 7.28 -15.98
CA ALA A 37 18.31 7.03 -15.90
C ALA A 37 18.88 6.44 -17.19
N GLU A 38 18.11 5.63 -17.92
CA GLU A 38 18.51 5.05 -19.20
C GLU A 38 18.34 5.98 -20.41
N GLY A 39 17.86 7.22 -20.20
CA GLY A 39 17.52 8.13 -21.29
C GLY A 39 16.24 7.70 -22.04
N GLY A 40 15.28 7.17 -21.28
CA GLY A 40 14.16 6.37 -21.75
C GLY A 40 13.32 6.96 -22.87
N GLN A 41 12.78 6.07 -23.69
CA GLN A 41 11.85 6.37 -24.76
C GLN A 41 10.51 6.85 -24.19
N ASP A 42 9.86 7.79 -24.88
CA ASP A 42 8.56 8.36 -24.49
C ASP A 42 7.50 7.29 -24.14
N ALA A 43 7.50 6.15 -24.83
CA ALA A 43 6.58 5.06 -24.57
C ALA A 43 6.76 4.44 -23.16
N TYR A 44 7.99 4.27 -22.69
CA TYR A 44 8.27 3.71 -21.37
C TYR A 44 7.96 4.71 -20.26
N LEU A 45 8.26 5.99 -20.49
CA LEU A 45 7.89 7.06 -19.57
C LEU A 45 6.37 7.18 -19.45
N HIS A 46 5.65 7.08 -20.56
CA HIS A 46 4.19 7.08 -20.57
C HIS A 46 3.60 5.86 -19.85
N ALA A 47 4.16 4.67 -20.05
CA ALA A 47 3.73 3.47 -19.35
C ALA A 47 3.95 3.60 -17.83
N ALA A 48 5.12 4.08 -17.40
CA ALA A 48 5.42 4.30 -15.99
C ALA A 48 4.49 5.35 -15.36
N ALA A 49 4.22 6.46 -16.06
CA ALA A 49 3.28 7.48 -15.60
C ALA A 49 1.85 6.90 -15.43
N THR A 50 1.40 6.10 -16.41
CA THR A 50 0.09 5.44 -16.35
C THR A 50 -0.01 4.46 -15.17
N GLY A 51 1.08 3.72 -14.88
CA GLY A 51 1.17 2.84 -13.73
C GLY A 51 1.06 3.60 -12.40
N ILE A 52 1.75 4.74 -12.28
CA ILE A 52 1.68 5.64 -11.12
C ILE A 52 0.25 6.14 -10.92
N ASP A 53 -0.39 6.66 -11.97
CA ASP A 53 -1.76 7.17 -11.90
C ASP A 53 -2.73 6.09 -11.41
N THR A 54 -2.62 4.88 -11.98
CA THR A 54 -3.44 3.72 -11.56
C THR A 54 -3.25 3.37 -10.09
N ALA A 55 -1.99 3.38 -9.61
CA ALA A 55 -1.69 3.08 -8.21
C ALA A 55 -2.24 4.16 -7.25
N ILE A 56 -2.18 5.43 -7.66
CA ILE A 56 -2.75 6.56 -6.92
C ILE A 56 -4.28 6.47 -6.86
N ASP A 57 -4.93 6.18 -7.99
CA ASP A 57 -6.39 6.00 -8.04
C ASP A 57 -6.83 4.87 -7.11
N CYS A 58 -6.17 3.71 -7.16
CA CYS A 58 -6.44 2.59 -6.27
C CYS A 58 -6.24 2.93 -4.79
N LEU A 59 -5.25 3.78 -4.47
CA LEU A 59 -5.01 4.26 -3.10
C LEU A 59 -6.11 5.24 -2.67
N ASN A 60 -6.48 6.17 -3.53
CA ASN A 60 -7.55 7.13 -3.27
C ASN A 60 -8.89 6.44 -3.06
N GLU A 61 -9.22 5.44 -3.88
CA GLU A 61 -10.41 4.60 -3.68
C GLU A 61 -10.41 3.91 -2.32
N TYR A 62 -9.27 3.33 -1.93
CA TYR A 62 -9.12 2.69 -0.62
C TYR A 62 -9.30 3.68 0.54
N LEU A 63 -8.79 4.91 0.41
CA LEU A 63 -8.91 5.96 1.43
C LEU A 63 -10.31 6.60 1.44
N ALA A 64 -10.99 6.66 0.30
CA ALA A 64 -12.33 7.18 0.15
C ALA A 64 -13.39 6.23 0.70
N THR A 65 -13.12 4.91 0.73
CA THR A 65 -13.97 4.00 1.50
C THR A 65 -13.90 4.36 2.98
N PRO A 66 -15.02 4.76 3.63
CA PRO A 66 -15.02 4.93 5.07
C PRO A 66 -14.55 3.62 5.67
N SER A 67 -13.63 3.69 6.63
CA SER A 67 -13.17 2.53 7.40
C SER A 67 -14.33 2.03 8.27
N THR A 68 -15.39 1.53 7.67
CA THR A 68 -16.54 0.94 8.36
C THR A 68 -16.09 -0.39 8.95
N MET A 69 -16.00 -0.38 10.28
CA MET A 69 -16.01 -1.54 11.17
C MET A 69 -14.78 -2.46 11.13
N SER A 70 -13.73 -2.08 11.86
CA SER A 70 -12.86 -3.07 12.53
C SER A 70 -12.49 -2.61 13.94
N GLY A 71 -13.46 -2.00 14.63
CA GLY A 71 -13.38 -1.54 16.01
C GLY A 71 -14.50 -2.08 16.91
N LEU A 72 -15.23 -3.12 16.50
CA LEU A 72 -16.19 -3.79 17.40
C LEU A 72 -15.59 -5.10 17.92
N ALA A 73 -14.62 -4.96 18.80
CA ALA A 73 -14.31 -5.98 19.81
C ALA A 73 -14.27 -5.28 21.17
N ILE A 74 -15.34 -4.55 21.50
CA ILE A 74 -15.69 -4.32 22.91
C ILE A 74 -16.57 -5.50 23.28
N HIS A 75 -15.96 -6.51 23.88
CA HIS A 75 -16.70 -7.54 24.59
C HIS A 75 -17.29 -6.89 25.85
N PRO A 76 -18.62 -6.84 26.04
CA PRO A 76 -19.19 -6.52 27.34
C PRO A 76 -18.92 -7.69 28.30
N ALA A 77 -18.79 -7.32 29.57
CA ALA A 77 -18.47 -8.16 30.71
C ALA A 77 -19.44 -9.34 30.93
N ASP A 78 -18.89 -10.43 31.44
CA ASP A 78 -19.40 -11.18 32.59
C ASP A 78 -18.20 -11.71 33.40
#